data_AF-A0A7W1TEM7-F1
#
_entry.id   AF-A0A7W1TEM7-F1
#
_cell.length_a   1.000
_cell.length_b   1.000
_cell.length_c   1.000
_cell.angle_alpha   90.00
_cell.angle_beta   90.00
_cell.angle_gamma   90.00
#
_symmetry.space_group_name_H-M   'P 1'
#
loop_
_entity.id
_entity.type
_entity.pdbx_description
1 polymer ?
#
loop_
_entity_poly.entity_id
_entity_poly.type
_entity_poly.pdbx_seq_one_letter_code
_entity_poly.pdbx_strand_id
1 'polypeptide(L)'
;MSAAAGPVVLLDRDGVLNVDRPTGVHGLDELALEAGAAEGVALLARAGFTCLVVTNQALVGRGELSAAGLEEIHAELARRLAAGGGRIAAWYACTHRAEDGCACRKPRPGLLER
;
A
#
# COMPACT_ATOMS: atom_id res chain seq x y z
N MET A 1 0.81 -27.81 15.91
CA MET A 1 0.42 -26.64 16.72
C MET A 1 0.33 -25.45 15.78
N SER A 2 -0.87 -24.98 15.45
CA SER A 2 -1.03 -23.74 14.68
C SER A 2 -0.61 -22.59 15.59
N ALA A 3 0.41 -21.83 15.22
CA ALA A 3 0.69 -20.58 15.91
C ALA A 3 -0.58 -19.70 15.80
N ALA A 4 -0.97 -19.06 16.91
CA ALA A 4 -1.98 -18.00 16.85
C ALA A 4 -1.46 -16.93 15.88
N ALA A 5 -2.30 -16.50 14.94
CA ALA A 5 -1.91 -15.45 14.00
C ALA A 5 -1.56 -14.19 14.81
N GLY A 6 -0.34 -13.68 14.60
CA GLY A 6 0.13 -12.44 15.24
C GLY A 6 -0.76 -11.25 14.85
N PRO A 7 -0.62 -10.11 15.54
CA PRO A 7 -1.42 -8.93 15.23
C PRO A 7 -1.16 -8.47 13.78
N VAL A 8 -2.22 -7.98 13.13
CA VAL A 8 -2.16 -7.44 11.76
C VAL A 8 -2.30 -5.92 11.86
N VAL A 9 -1.51 -5.21 11.05
CA VAL A 9 -1.65 -3.76 10.86
C VAL A 9 -1.94 -3.48 9.39
N LEU A 10 -2.97 -2.66 9.16
CA LEU A 10 -3.37 -2.21 7.83
C LEU A 10 -2.85 -0.79 7.64
N LEU A 11 -2.02 -0.59 6.63
CA LEU A 11 -1.39 0.68 6.31
C LEU A 11 -1.99 1.23 5.01
N ASP A 12 -2.26 2.53 4.97
CA ASP A 12 -2.47 3.20 3.69
C ASP A 12 -1.12 3.35 2.94
N ARG A 13 -1.18 3.78 1.68
CA ARG A 13 0.00 4.00 0.85
C ARG A 13 0.38 5.47 0.75
N ASP A 14 -0.42 6.26 0.04
CA ASP A 14 -0.17 7.68 -0.21
C ASP A 14 -0.47 8.49 1.07
N GLY A 15 0.49 9.30 1.51
CA GLY A 15 0.45 10.07 2.77
C GLY A 15 0.79 9.27 4.02
N VAL A 16 1.16 7.99 3.88
CA VAL A 16 1.53 7.10 5.00
C VAL A 16 2.87 6.42 4.76
N LEU A 17 3.02 5.75 3.62
CA LEU A 17 4.26 5.08 3.21
C LEU A 17 5.07 5.94 2.23
N ASN A 18 4.38 6.52 1.25
CA ASN A 18 4.96 7.48 0.31
C ASN A 18 4.26 8.83 0.40
N VAL A 19 4.99 9.87 0.00
CA VAL A 19 4.47 11.24 -0.06
C VAL A 19 3.23 11.28 -0.93
N ASP A 20 2.13 11.81 -0.38
CA ASP A 20 0.91 12.04 -1.14
C ASP A 20 1.11 13.14 -2.18
N ARG A 21 0.48 12.98 -3.34
CA ARG A 21 0.55 13.93 -4.45
C ARG A 21 -0.88 14.28 -4.85
N PRO A 22 -1.21 15.55 -5.14
CA PRO A 22 -2.57 15.94 -5.53
C PRO A 22 -3.16 15.15 -6.70
N THR A 23 -2.30 14.70 -7.63
CA THR A 23 -2.68 13.91 -8.80
C THR A 23 -2.52 12.40 -8.61
N GLY A 24 -2.00 11.97 -7.46
CA GLY A 24 -1.45 10.63 -7.25
C GLY A 24 -0.03 10.50 -7.81
N VAL A 25 0.58 9.33 -7.59
CA VAL A 25 1.91 8.97 -8.07
C VAL A 25 1.77 8.18 -9.37
N HIS A 26 2.27 8.73 -10.48
CA HIS A 26 2.17 8.14 -11.82
C HIS A 26 3.39 7.30 -12.21
N GLY A 27 4.48 7.38 -11.45
CA GLY A 27 5.73 6.69 -11.78
C GLY A 27 6.74 6.65 -10.64
N LEU A 28 7.85 5.94 -10.87
CA LEU A 28 8.92 5.77 -9.88
C LEU A 28 9.72 7.05 -9.61
N ASP A 29 9.73 7.98 -10.56
CA ASP A 29 10.35 9.30 -10.48
C ASP A 29 9.63 10.24 -9.51
N GLU A 30 8.31 10.06 -9.35
CA GLU A 30 7.50 10.82 -8.39
C GLU A 30 7.51 10.22 -6.98
N LEU A 31 7.95 8.97 -6.86
CA LEU A 31 7.92 8.16 -5.65
C LEU A 31 8.97 8.64 -4.62
N ALA A 32 8.50 9.14 -3.49
CA ALA A 32 9.30 9.49 -2.33
C ALA A 32 8.70 8.87 -1.07
N LEU A 33 9.51 8.31 -0.17
CA LEU A 33 9.00 7.81 1.12
C LEU A 33 8.57 8.98 2.01
N GLU A 34 7.54 8.75 2.82
CA GLU A 34 7.25 9.62 3.95
C GLU A 34 8.37 9.53 5.00
N ALA A 35 8.59 10.64 5.72
CA ALA A 35 9.59 10.68 6.77
C ALA A 35 9.24 9.68 7.89
N GLY A 36 10.16 8.76 8.21
CA GLY A 36 9.94 7.74 9.23
C GLY A 36 9.14 6.52 8.77
N ALA A 37 8.68 6.46 7.51
CA ALA A 37 7.87 5.34 7.03
C ALA A 37 8.62 4.01 7.07
N ALA A 38 9.88 3.99 6.63
CA ALA A 38 10.71 2.79 6.64
C ALA A 38 10.99 2.32 8.08
N GLU A 39 11.34 3.24 8.96
CA GLU A 39 11.59 2.99 10.38
C GLU A 39 10.32 2.48 11.08
N GLY A 40 9.16 3.09 10.80
CA GLY A 40 7.87 2.70 11.37
C GLY A 40 7.46 1.29 10.97
N VAL A 41 7.57 0.95 9.68
CA VAL A 41 7.29 -0.42 9.20
C VAL A 41 8.27 -1.43 9.80
N ALA A 42 9.55 -1.07 9.95
CA ALA A 42 10.55 -1.92 10.60
C ALA A 42 10.24 -2.15 12.09
N LEU A 43 9.77 -1.13 12.81
CA LEU A 43 9.33 -1.27 14.21
C LEU A 43 8.14 -2.21 14.33
N LEU A 44 7.12 -2.06 13.47
CA LEU A 44 5.95 -2.94 13.44
C LEU A 44 6.36 -4.40 13.17
N ALA A 45 7.20 -4.62 12.16
CA ALA A 45 7.71 -5.95 11.82
C ALA A 45 8.49 -6.59 12.99
N ARG A 46 9.38 -5.83 13.66
CA ARG A 46 10.11 -6.31 14.85
C ARG A 46 9.21 -6.61 16.04
N ALA A 47 8.11 -5.88 16.17
CA ALA A 47 7.10 -6.11 17.20
C ALA A 47 6.18 -7.31 16.88
N GLY A 48 6.41 -8.03 15.77
CA GLY A 48 5.65 -9.22 15.39
C GLY A 48 4.35 -8.92 14.64
N PHE A 49 4.16 -7.69 14.16
CA PHE A 49 3.01 -7.37 13.31
C PHE A 49 3.18 -7.90 11.90
N THR A 50 2.09 -8.40 11.33
CA THR A 50 1.97 -8.60 9.88
C THR A 50 1.46 -7.31 9.26
N CYS A 51 2.32 -6.61 8.52
CA CYS A 51 1.97 -5.36 7.84
C CYS A 51 1.34 -5.65 6.48
N LEU A 52 0.14 -5.15 6.25
CA LEU A 52 -0.56 -5.21 4.96
C LEU A 52 -0.83 -3.79 4.46
N VAL A 53 -0.75 -3.57 3.16
CA VAL A 53 -1.11 -2.28 2.55
C VAL A 53 -2.49 -2.36 1.94
N VAL A 54 -3.34 -1.36 2.21
CA VAL A 54 -4.71 -1.26 1.68
C VAL A 54 -4.93 0.14 1.12
N THR A 55 -5.05 0.26 -0.20
CA THR A 55 -5.00 1.57 -0.88
C THR A 55 -6.01 1.72 -2.04
N ASN A 56 -6.39 2.97 -2.34
CA ASN A 56 -7.22 3.32 -3.49
C ASN A 56 -6.33 3.87 -4.61
N GLN A 57 -6.29 3.21 -5.77
CA GLN A 57 -5.40 3.51 -6.90
C GLN A 57 -6.20 3.77 -8.18
N ALA A 58 -7.05 4.80 -8.11
CA ALA A 58 -7.97 5.14 -9.19
C ALA A 58 -7.29 5.57 -10.50
N LEU A 59 -5.99 5.90 -10.47
CA LEU A 59 -5.20 6.18 -11.68
C LEU A 59 -5.30 5.03 -12.70
N VAL A 60 -5.36 3.79 -12.21
CA VAL A 60 -5.51 2.62 -13.07
C VAL A 60 -6.89 2.60 -13.75
N GLY A 61 -7.96 2.78 -13.00
CA GLY A 61 -9.33 2.85 -13.56
C GLY A 61 -9.57 4.07 -14.43
N ARG A 62 -8.77 5.14 -14.28
CA ARG A 62 -8.78 6.31 -15.17
C ARG A 62 -7.91 6.13 -16.43
N GLY A 63 -7.11 5.06 -16.51
CA GLY A 63 -6.20 4.80 -17.62
C GLY A 63 -4.94 5.68 -17.64
N GLU A 64 -4.65 6.36 -16.53
CA GLU A 64 -3.46 7.22 -16.36
C GLU A 64 -2.23 6.44 -15.88
N LEU A 65 -2.44 5.24 -15.32
CA LEU A 65 -1.41 4.32 -14.87
C LEU A 65 -1.78 2.90 -15.29
N SER A 66 -0.84 2.12 -15.83
CA SER A 66 -1.11 0.72 -16.14
C SER A 66 -1.10 -0.13 -14.87
N ALA A 67 -1.78 -1.29 -14.89
CA ALA A 67 -1.70 -2.24 -13.78
C ALA A 67 -0.25 -2.68 -13.51
N ALA A 68 0.55 -2.89 -14.56
CA ALA A 68 1.97 -3.21 -14.44
C ALA A 68 2.77 -2.07 -13.79
N GLY A 69 2.52 -0.81 -14.17
CA GLY A 69 3.16 0.35 -13.56
C GLY A 69 2.80 0.51 -12.09
N LEU A 70 1.57 0.16 -11.70
CA LEU A 70 1.17 0.12 -10.29
C LEU A 70 1.98 -0.93 -9.51
N GLU A 71 2.15 -2.14 -10.06
CA GLU A 71 2.96 -3.19 -9.45
C GLU A 71 4.44 -2.79 -9.35
N GLU A 72 4.99 -2.08 -10.34
CA GLU A 72 6.35 -1.53 -10.28
C GLU A 72 6.52 -0.54 -9.11
N ILE A 73 5.54 0.35 -8.91
CA ILE A 73 5.52 1.28 -7.78
C ILE A 73 5.45 0.53 -6.44
N HIS A 74 4.59 -0.50 -6.33
CA HIS A 74 4.48 -1.33 -5.11
C HIS A 74 5.78 -2.09 -4.84
N ALA A 75 6.41 -2.66 -5.86
CA ALA A 75 7.67 -3.37 -5.74
C ALA A 75 8.81 -2.45 -5.28
N GLU A 76 8.90 -1.24 -5.84
CA GLU A 76 9.91 -0.26 -5.44
C GLU A 76 9.68 0.24 -4.00
N LEU A 77 8.43 0.48 -3.60
CA LEU A 77 8.11 0.79 -2.20
C LEU A 77 8.50 -0.34 -1.26
N ALA A 78 8.13 -1.58 -1.59
CA ALA A 78 8.49 -2.74 -0.79
C ALA A 78 10.02 -2.86 -0.64
N ARG A 79 10.78 -2.64 -1.72
CA ARG A 79 12.25 -2.64 -1.71
C ARG A 79 12.81 -1.56 -0.79
N ARG A 80 12.30 -0.32 -0.88
CA ARG A 80 12.75 0.80 -0.04
C ARG A 80 12.43 0.59 1.44
N LEU A 81 11.23 0.08 1.76
CA LEU A 81 10.85 -0.27 3.12
C LEU A 81 11.69 -1.43 3.68
N ALA A 82 11.98 -2.44 2.84
CA ALA A 82 12.83 -3.57 3.22
C ALA A 82 14.28 -3.17 3.49
N ALA A 83 14.81 -2.17 2.79
CA ALA A 83 16.13 -1.62 3.08
C ALA A 83 16.23 -1.04 4.51
N GLY A 84 15.12 -0.55 5.09
CA GLY A 84 15.02 -0.12 6.48
C GLY A 84 14.74 -1.25 7.48
N GLY A 85 14.64 -2.51 7.03
CA GLY A 85 14.25 -3.66 7.85
C GLY A 85 12.74 -3.86 7.98
N GLY A 86 11.92 -3.12 7.23
CA GLY A 86 10.49 -3.30 7.14
C GLY A 86 10.10 -4.52 6.30
N ARG A 87 8.89 -5.04 6.48
CA ARG A 87 8.31 -6.07 5.62
C ARG A 87 6.83 -5.81 5.44
N ILE A 88 6.38 -5.73 4.19
CA ILE A 88 4.96 -5.77 3.82
C ILE A 88 4.65 -7.18 3.34
N ALA A 89 3.62 -7.80 3.92
CA ALA A 89 3.24 -9.17 3.62
C ALA A 89 2.31 -9.26 2.39
N ALA A 90 1.43 -8.26 2.19
CA ALA A 90 0.60 -8.18 0.99
C ALA A 90 0.16 -6.74 0.70
N TRP A 91 -0.21 -6.51 -0.56
CA TRP A 91 -0.73 -5.26 -1.08
C TRP A 91 -2.12 -5.48 -1.65
N TYR A 92 -3.07 -4.67 -1.20
CA TYR A 92 -4.45 -4.70 -1.66
C TYR A 92 -4.81 -3.33 -2.21
N ALA A 93 -5.07 -3.26 -3.51
CA ALA A 93 -5.40 -2.02 -4.19
C ALA A 93 -6.78 -2.08 -4.84
N CYS A 94 -7.60 -1.07 -4.59
CA CYS A 94 -8.78 -0.80 -5.41
C CYS A 94 -8.37 0.07 -6.60
N THR A 95 -8.43 -0.46 -7.81
CA THR A 95 -8.08 0.26 -9.04
C THR A 95 -9.22 1.07 -9.66
N HIS A 96 -10.45 0.91 -9.16
CA HIS A 96 -11.65 1.55 -9.69
C HIS A 96 -11.70 3.07 -9.44
N ARG A 97 -12.44 3.75 -10.32
CA ARG A 97 -12.83 5.16 -10.18
C ARG A 97 -13.82 5.31 -9.02
N ALA A 98 -14.04 6.54 -8.56
CA ALA A 98 -15.00 6.78 -7.49
C ALA A 98 -16.45 6.52 -7.96
N GLU A 99 -16.72 6.77 -9.24
CA GLU A 99 -18.04 6.63 -9.87
C GLU A 99 -18.43 5.17 -10.16
N ASP A 100 -17.48 4.23 -10.17
CA ASP A 100 -17.71 2.83 -10.59
C ASP A 100 -18.57 2.03 -9.59
N GLY A 101 -18.83 2.57 -8.40
CA GLY A 101 -19.71 1.93 -7.41
C GLY A 101 -19.21 0.59 -6.87
N CYS A 102 -17.91 0.28 -6.98
CA CYS A 102 -17.34 -1.01 -6.57
C CYS A 102 -17.33 -1.23 -5.04
N ALA A 103 -17.36 -2.49 -4.58
CA ALA A 103 -17.36 -2.82 -3.15
C ALA A 103 -16.00 -2.62 -2.45
N CYS A 104 -14.91 -2.53 -3.21
CA CYS A 104 -13.55 -2.53 -2.66
C CYS A 104 -12.95 -1.14 -2.40
N ARG A 105 -13.49 -0.06 -3.00
CA ARG A 105 -12.94 1.30 -2.79
C ARG A 105 -13.17 1.74 -1.34
N LYS A 106 -12.10 2.08 -0.61
CA LYS A 106 -12.22 2.68 0.73
C LYS A 106 -13.11 3.94 0.65
N PRO A 107 -14.02 4.16 1.62
CA PRO A 107 -14.09 3.52 2.94
C PRO A 107 -14.87 2.20 3.00
N ARG A 108 -15.29 1.61 1.87
CA ARG A 108 -15.95 0.30 1.87
C ARG A 108 -14.96 -0.81 2.29
N PRO A 109 -15.43 -1.87 2.96
CA PRO A 109 -14.56 -2.88 3.54
C PRO A 109 -14.10 -3.95 2.54
N GLY A 110 -14.53 -3.93 1.28
CA GLY A 110 -14.37 -5.08 0.37
C GLY A 110 -12.93 -5.49 0.02
N LEU A 111 -11.90 -4.70 0.36
CA LEU A 111 -10.50 -5.16 0.30
C LEU A 111 -10.09 -6.01 1.51
N LEU A 112 -10.76 -5.85 2.65
CA LEU A 112 -10.49 -6.54 3.91
C LEU A 112 -11.21 -7.88 4.03
N GLU A 113 -12.21 -8.12 3.19
CA GLU A 113 -13.01 -9.35 3.14
C GLU A 113 -12.39 -10.42 2.22
N ARG A 114 -11.17 -10.18 1.73
CA ARG A 114 -10.44 -11.05 0.78
C ARG A 114 -9.50 -12.03 1.47
#